data_AF-A0A9P5XKD1-F1
#
_entry.id   AF-A0A9P5XKD1-F1
#
_cell.length_a   1.000
_cell.length_b   1.000
_cell.length_c   1.000
_cell.angle_alpha   90.00
_cell.angle_beta   90.00
_cell.angle_gamma   90.00
#
_symmetry.space_group_name_H-M   'P 1'
#
loop_
_entity.id
_entity.type
_entity.pdbx_description
1 polymer ?
#
loop_
_entity_poly.entity_id
_entity_poly.type
_entity_poly.pdbx_seq_one_letter_code
_entity_poly.pdbx_strand_id
1 'polypeptide(L)'
;MTSKYTTLVTNEDEQIKSIGIPLGRGSSTCGYCSPPGERSGRDSSYHIALSAIRLTCEVYQRMIDRGWRRSGTLCYKPDLRISCCPQYTIRLNASEYKPSKRHRKIISRWSRYVLKGKEGEMMGIGTNQKNPESESKEQAFDLVKAIHTAEESFHKEERPAHRFETSLESAPFTEEKYQLYARYQRNVHNDFQSTLFDFEQFLATSPLRFEGIPYPSIPPGHLPRKYGSYHQLYRLDGNLIAVAVLDILPCCVSSVYFLYDKVWEEFSPGKLSAMREISLAREIHEAGISDMQYLYMGFYIKSCQKMRYKGEYTPSYLLDPEAYDWHPLGLCRPLLQQNRYVCFSNPSHSIQADAPEELIGKDSSIQGGYEAFVEGLGAELAQKLVFNL
;
A
#
# COMPACT_ATOMS: atom_id res chain seq x y z
N MET A 1 -53.51 11.96 11.59
CA MET A 1 -53.62 11.28 10.27
C MET A 1 -53.58 12.34 9.18
N THR A 2 -52.87 12.02 8.09
CA THR A 2 -52.58 12.81 6.87
C THR A 2 -51.72 14.08 6.94
N SER A 3 -50.59 13.96 6.23
CA SER A 3 -49.94 14.96 5.37
C SER A 3 -49.10 16.08 6.01
N LYS A 4 -47.78 16.02 5.78
CA LYS A 4 -47.00 16.99 4.98
C LYS A 4 -45.50 16.82 5.24
N TYR A 5 -44.83 16.04 4.39
CA TYR A 5 -43.43 16.26 4.01
C TYR A 5 -43.28 15.87 2.53
N THR A 6 -43.97 16.62 1.68
CA THR A 6 -43.54 16.81 0.30
C THR A 6 -42.96 18.21 0.26
N THR A 7 -41.64 18.29 0.46
CA THR A 7 -40.88 19.51 0.20
C THR A 7 -39.77 19.12 -0.77
N LEU A 8 -40.07 19.39 -2.04
CA LEU A 8 -39.14 19.85 -3.07
C LEU A 8 -37.84 19.04 -3.20
N VAL A 9 -37.87 18.11 -4.15
CA VAL A 9 -36.68 17.68 -4.89
C VAL A 9 -36.09 18.93 -5.55
N THR A 10 -35.18 19.60 -4.84
CA THR A 10 -34.25 20.54 -5.44
C THR A 10 -33.08 19.73 -5.97
N ASN A 11 -32.77 19.92 -7.26
CA ASN A 11 -31.58 19.41 -7.93
C ASN A 11 -30.30 19.92 -7.24
N GLU A 12 -29.89 19.25 -6.17
CA GLU A 12 -28.51 19.23 -5.70
C GLU A 12 -28.02 17.81 -5.92
N ASP A 13 -26.90 17.65 -6.63
CA ASP A 13 -26.27 16.38 -7.01
C ASP A 13 -26.46 15.27 -5.96
N GLU A 14 -26.78 14.04 -6.38
CA GLU A 14 -26.77 12.85 -5.51
C GLU A 14 -25.49 12.84 -4.66
N GLN A 15 -25.56 13.34 -3.43
CA GLN A 15 -24.39 13.44 -2.56
C GLN A 15 -23.92 12.02 -2.28
N ILE A 16 -22.83 11.63 -2.93
CA ILE A 16 -22.32 10.26 -2.92
C ILE A 16 -21.96 9.91 -1.47
N LYS A 17 -22.76 9.07 -0.84
CA LYS A 17 -22.55 8.67 0.56
C LYS A 17 -21.61 7.47 0.64
N SER A 18 -20.69 7.52 1.60
CA SER A 18 -19.96 6.35 2.06
C SER A 18 -20.85 5.55 3.01
N ILE A 19 -20.88 4.22 2.87
CA ILE A 19 -21.79 3.31 3.57
C ILE A 19 -20.98 2.14 4.12
N GLY A 20 -21.18 1.82 5.41
CA GLY A 20 -20.61 0.64 6.02
C GLY A 20 -21.39 0.13 7.22
N ILE A 21 -21.07 -1.10 7.62
CA ILE A 21 -21.68 -1.83 8.73
C ILE A 21 -20.59 -2.02 9.80
N PRO A 22 -20.69 -1.36 10.98
CA PRO A 22 -19.71 -1.52 12.04
C PRO A 22 -19.68 -2.96 12.52
N LEU A 23 -18.50 -3.58 12.56
CA LEU A 23 -18.32 -4.94 13.05
C LEU A 23 -17.84 -4.97 14.51
N GLY A 24 -17.38 -3.82 15.04
CA GLY A 24 -16.88 -3.70 16.40
C GLY A 24 -15.44 -4.20 16.55
N ARG A 25 -15.08 -4.62 17.76
CA ARG A 25 -13.74 -5.14 18.09
C ARG A 25 -13.62 -6.61 17.68
N GLY A 26 -12.46 -6.97 17.13
CA GLY A 26 -12.10 -8.32 16.76
C GLY A 26 -10.68 -8.68 17.18
N SER A 27 -10.40 -9.97 17.25
CA SER A 27 -9.07 -10.51 17.51
C SER A 27 -8.73 -11.64 16.55
N SER A 28 -7.44 -11.89 16.38
CA SER A 28 -6.93 -13.04 15.63
C SER A 28 -5.53 -13.40 16.10
N THR A 29 -5.05 -14.57 15.67
CA THR A 29 -3.65 -14.96 15.81
C THR A 29 -2.74 -14.03 15.01
N CYS A 30 -1.57 -13.71 15.53
CA CYS A 30 -0.62 -12.79 14.90
C CYS A 30 0.35 -13.54 13.98
N GLY A 31 0.54 -13.06 12.76
CA GLY A 31 1.52 -13.59 11.80
C GLY A 31 2.88 -12.89 11.82
N TYR A 32 3.13 -11.99 12.77
CA TYR A 32 4.34 -11.14 12.79
C TYR A 32 5.35 -11.52 13.87
N CYS A 33 4.90 -12.08 15.00
CA CYS A 33 5.76 -12.50 16.11
C CYS A 33 6.23 -13.96 16.01
N SER A 34 5.70 -14.72 15.06
CA SER A 34 6.05 -16.13 14.83
C SER A 34 7.04 -16.27 13.66
N PRO A 35 7.72 -17.42 13.55
CA PRO A 35 8.53 -17.74 12.38
C PRO A 35 7.76 -17.58 11.06
N PRO A 36 8.46 -17.33 9.93
CA PRO A 36 7.83 -17.25 8.62
C PRO A 36 6.94 -18.47 8.31
N GLY A 37 5.64 -18.23 8.06
CA GLY A 37 4.67 -19.29 7.76
C GLY A 37 3.87 -19.76 8.98
N GLU A 38 4.20 -19.28 10.18
CA GLU A 38 3.49 -19.59 11.42
C GLU A 38 2.71 -18.40 11.97
N ARG A 39 1.75 -18.67 12.85
CA ARG A 39 0.98 -17.66 13.60
C ARG A 39 1.08 -17.94 15.09
N SER A 40 0.73 -16.96 15.93
CA SER A 40 0.69 -17.16 17.38
C SER A 40 -0.35 -18.22 17.76
N GLY A 41 -0.07 -19.03 18.79
CA GLY A 41 -0.99 -20.10 19.24
C GLY A 41 -2.28 -19.62 19.90
N ARG A 42 -2.36 -18.34 20.25
CA ARG A 42 -3.56 -17.66 20.77
C ARG A 42 -3.77 -16.34 20.04
N ASP A 43 -4.97 -15.80 20.15
CA ASP A 43 -5.28 -14.45 19.68
C ASP A 43 -4.39 -13.43 20.37
N SER A 44 -3.76 -12.59 19.55
CA SER A 44 -2.81 -11.57 20.00
C SER A 44 -2.72 -10.36 19.07
N SER A 45 -3.50 -10.32 18.00
CA SER A 45 -3.70 -9.18 17.12
C SER A 45 -5.12 -8.67 17.26
N TYR A 46 -5.28 -7.47 17.79
CA TYR A 46 -6.58 -6.88 18.10
C TYR A 46 -6.84 -5.68 17.18
N HIS A 47 -8.10 -5.46 16.84
CA HIS A 47 -8.50 -4.41 15.92
C HIS A 47 -9.96 -4.01 16.11
N ILE A 48 -10.33 -2.88 15.54
CA ILE A 48 -11.71 -2.46 15.30
C ILE A 48 -11.99 -2.62 13.80
N ALA A 49 -13.18 -3.09 13.43
CA ALA A 49 -13.53 -3.39 12.05
C ALA A 49 -14.87 -2.78 11.60
N LEU A 50 -14.98 -2.63 10.28
CA LEU A 50 -16.12 -2.14 9.52
C LEU A 50 -16.19 -2.94 8.22
N SER A 51 -17.37 -3.43 7.86
CA SER A 51 -17.62 -3.90 6.50
C SER A 51 -18.07 -2.72 5.64
N ALA A 52 -17.25 -2.31 4.69
CA ALA A 52 -17.55 -1.21 3.78
C ALA A 52 -18.36 -1.73 2.59
N ILE A 53 -19.57 -1.21 2.43
CA ILE A 53 -20.39 -1.46 1.24
C ILE A 53 -19.93 -0.55 0.10
N ARG A 54 -19.58 0.69 0.43
CA ARG A 54 -19.20 1.74 -0.52
C ARG A 54 -18.43 2.83 0.20
N LEU A 55 -17.33 3.31 -0.36
CA LEU A 55 -16.58 4.45 0.16
C LEU A 55 -16.23 5.40 -0.99
N THR A 56 -16.32 6.69 -0.73
CA THR A 56 -15.63 7.70 -1.56
C THR A 56 -14.13 7.61 -1.31
N CYS A 57 -13.31 7.99 -2.30
CA CYS A 57 -11.86 7.96 -2.11
C CYS A 57 -11.42 8.99 -1.05
N GLU A 58 -12.14 10.10 -0.91
CA GLU A 58 -11.90 11.09 0.17
C GLU A 58 -12.13 10.50 1.57
N VAL A 59 -13.24 9.78 1.79
CA VAL A 59 -13.51 9.16 3.10
C VAL A 59 -12.44 8.11 3.41
N TYR A 60 -12.08 7.28 2.43
CA TYR A 60 -11.04 6.28 2.65
C TYR A 60 -9.65 6.90 2.89
N GLN A 61 -9.28 8.00 2.22
CA GLN A 61 -8.07 8.78 2.51
C GLN A 61 -8.04 9.19 3.99
N ARG A 62 -9.13 9.80 4.48
CA ARG A 62 -9.24 10.20 5.89
C ARG A 62 -9.16 9.02 6.86
N MET A 63 -9.69 7.85 6.46
CA MET A 63 -9.57 6.62 7.25
C MET A 63 -8.11 6.17 7.37
N ILE A 64 -7.37 6.06 6.25
CA ILE A 64 -5.98 5.58 6.26
C ILE A 64 -5.04 6.56 6.97
N ASP A 65 -5.37 7.85 6.95
CA ASP A 65 -4.70 8.92 7.71
C ASP A 65 -4.92 8.81 9.22
N ARG A 66 -5.88 7.97 9.64
CA ARG A 66 -6.15 7.64 11.04
C ARG A 66 -5.81 6.20 11.38
N GLY A 67 -4.98 5.56 10.54
CA GLY A 67 -4.43 4.23 10.78
C GLY A 67 -5.33 3.06 10.34
N TRP A 68 -6.46 3.33 9.69
CA TRP A 68 -7.29 2.27 9.11
C TRP A 68 -6.64 1.67 7.86
N ARG A 69 -6.92 0.40 7.57
CA ARG A 69 -6.58 -0.27 6.32
C ARG A 69 -7.76 -1.10 5.85
N ARG A 70 -7.68 -1.62 4.62
CA ARG A 70 -8.70 -2.52 4.10
C ARG A 70 -8.11 -3.75 3.43
N SER A 71 -8.89 -4.80 3.41
CA SER A 71 -8.68 -5.99 2.58
C SER A 71 -10.04 -6.34 2.01
N GLY A 72 -10.23 -6.10 0.71
CA GLY A 72 -11.56 -6.12 0.15
C GLY A 72 -12.46 -5.01 0.71
N THR A 73 -13.66 -5.42 1.10
CA THR A 73 -14.67 -4.62 1.82
C THR A 73 -14.38 -4.50 3.31
N LEU A 74 -13.57 -5.37 3.91
CA LEU A 74 -13.22 -5.31 5.32
C LEU A 74 -12.25 -4.16 5.57
N CYS A 75 -12.69 -3.12 6.29
CA CYS A 75 -11.85 -2.06 6.81
C CYS A 75 -11.54 -2.32 8.29
N TYR A 76 -10.30 -2.12 8.71
CA TYR A 76 -9.87 -2.38 10.08
C TYR A 76 -8.82 -1.38 10.55
N LYS A 77 -8.81 -1.10 11.85
CA LYS A 77 -7.78 -0.32 12.54
C LYS A 77 -7.17 -1.17 13.67
N PRO A 78 -5.88 -1.54 13.59
CA PRO A 78 -5.24 -2.29 14.67
C PRO A 78 -5.24 -1.50 15.99
N ASP A 79 -5.41 -2.20 17.10
CA ASP A 79 -5.15 -1.67 18.43
C ASP A 79 -3.69 -1.94 18.79
N LEU A 80 -2.86 -0.91 18.69
CA LEU A 80 -1.42 -0.99 18.88
C LEU A 80 -1.04 -1.19 20.35
N ARG A 81 -1.89 -0.77 21.30
CA ARG A 81 -1.57 -0.86 22.74
C ARG A 81 -1.59 -2.33 23.16
N ILE A 82 -2.61 -3.07 22.73
CA ILE A 82 -2.83 -4.45 23.17
C ILE A 82 -2.34 -5.52 22.19
N SER A 83 -2.13 -5.21 20.91
CA SER A 83 -1.58 -6.18 19.95
C SER A 83 -0.13 -6.52 20.24
N CYS A 84 0.24 -7.81 20.17
CA CYS A 84 1.61 -8.28 20.44
C CYS A 84 2.67 -7.60 19.56
N CYS A 85 2.31 -7.27 18.32
CA CYS A 85 3.13 -6.55 17.34
C CYS A 85 2.45 -5.23 16.95
N PRO A 86 2.85 -4.09 17.53
CA PRO A 86 2.27 -2.79 17.19
C PRO A 86 2.51 -2.40 15.72
N GLN A 87 1.42 -2.06 15.04
CA GLN A 87 1.35 -1.82 13.60
C GLN A 87 1.27 -0.32 13.29
N TYR A 88 2.42 0.37 13.30
CA TYR A 88 2.46 1.80 12.99
C TYR A 88 2.22 2.03 11.51
N THR A 89 1.27 2.89 11.17
CA THR A 89 1.09 3.32 9.78
C THR A 89 2.34 4.04 9.29
N ILE A 90 2.84 3.66 8.11
CA ILE A 90 4.02 4.27 7.48
C ILE A 90 3.67 4.83 6.10
N ARG A 91 4.14 6.05 5.84
CA ARG A 91 4.12 6.67 4.51
C ARG A 91 5.49 7.21 4.14
N LEU A 92 5.75 7.32 2.84
CA LEU A 92 6.92 7.93 2.25
C LEU A 92 6.48 9.18 1.48
N ASN A 93 7.21 10.29 1.62
CA ASN A 93 7.06 11.41 0.69
C ASN A 93 7.69 11.02 -0.65
N ALA A 94 6.84 10.78 -1.65
CA ALA A 94 7.22 10.35 -2.97
C ALA A 94 8.03 11.44 -3.68
N SER A 95 7.62 12.70 -3.66
CA SER A 95 8.30 13.81 -4.35
C SER A 95 9.72 14.04 -3.84
N GLU A 96 10.00 13.78 -2.55
CA GLU A 96 11.32 13.97 -1.95
C GLU A 96 12.22 12.73 -1.97
N TYR A 97 11.67 11.56 -2.29
CA TYR A 97 12.40 10.29 -2.21
C TYR A 97 13.69 10.27 -3.05
N LYS A 98 14.78 9.75 -2.49
CA LYS A 98 16.04 9.58 -3.23
C LYS A 98 16.45 8.11 -3.22
N PRO A 99 16.50 7.44 -4.39
CA PRO A 99 16.92 6.04 -4.44
C PRO A 99 18.33 5.84 -3.89
N SER A 100 18.45 4.92 -2.92
CA SER A 100 19.73 4.47 -2.40
C SER A 100 20.56 3.77 -3.49
N LYS A 101 21.88 3.61 -3.27
CA LYS A 101 22.74 2.84 -4.19
C LYS A 101 22.19 1.43 -4.46
N ARG A 102 21.61 0.79 -3.44
CA ARG A 102 20.96 -0.54 -3.55
C ARG A 102 19.74 -0.49 -4.46
N HIS A 103 18.88 0.51 -4.29
CA HIS A 103 17.69 0.71 -5.12
C HIS A 103 18.05 0.95 -6.59
N ARG A 104 19.03 1.83 -6.85
CA ARG A 104 19.55 2.06 -8.21
C ARG A 104 20.10 0.78 -8.85
N LYS A 105 20.83 -0.05 -8.09
CA LYS A 105 21.34 -1.34 -8.56
C LYS A 105 20.22 -2.32 -8.92
N ILE A 106 19.14 -2.36 -8.15
CA ILE A 106 17.97 -3.18 -8.44
C ILE A 106 17.31 -2.75 -9.76
N ILE A 107 17.05 -1.45 -9.93
CA ILE A 107 16.49 -0.90 -11.19
C ILE A 107 17.40 -1.24 -12.36
N SER A 108 18.70 -0.92 -12.25
CA SER A 108 19.67 -1.14 -13.33
C SER A 108 19.80 -2.60 -13.73
N ARG A 109 19.71 -3.53 -12.77
CA ARG A 109 19.74 -4.96 -13.03
C ARG A 109 18.50 -5.42 -13.79
N TRP A 110 17.32 -4.95 -13.39
CA TRP A 110 16.07 -5.26 -14.10
C TRP A 110 16.09 -4.71 -15.53
N SER A 111 16.40 -3.42 -15.70
CA SER A 111 16.48 -2.81 -17.03
C SER A 111 17.51 -3.50 -17.92
N ARG A 112 18.69 -3.88 -17.38
CA ARG A 112 19.68 -4.64 -18.15
C ARG A 112 19.15 -5.99 -18.60
N TYR A 113 18.48 -6.72 -17.71
CA TYR A 113 17.90 -8.02 -18.05
C TYR A 113 16.85 -7.88 -19.15
N VAL A 114 15.90 -6.96 -19.02
CA VAL A 114 14.88 -6.71 -20.06
C VAL A 114 15.50 -6.34 -21.39
N LEU A 115 16.48 -5.42 -21.39
CA LEU A 115 17.07 -4.93 -22.63
C LEU A 115 18.08 -5.90 -23.27
N LYS A 116 18.83 -6.67 -22.49
CA LYS A 116 20.01 -7.43 -22.97
C LYS A 116 19.99 -8.94 -22.65
N GLY A 117 19.01 -9.43 -21.89
CA GLY A 117 18.92 -10.84 -21.47
C GLY A 117 19.90 -11.21 -20.36
N LYS A 118 20.02 -12.52 -20.07
CA LYS A 118 21.07 -13.02 -19.16
C LYS A 118 22.44 -13.00 -19.87
N GLU A 119 23.51 -12.77 -19.11
CA GLU A 119 24.87 -12.91 -19.64
C GLU A 119 25.05 -14.35 -20.19
N GLY A 120 25.07 -14.47 -21.53
CA GLY A 120 25.15 -15.74 -22.24
C GLY A 120 24.01 -16.04 -23.24
N GLU A 121 22.89 -15.30 -23.21
CA GLU A 121 21.76 -15.48 -24.14
C GLU A 121 21.91 -14.67 -25.45
N MET A 122 22.98 -13.89 -25.60
CA MET A 122 23.30 -13.24 -26.88
C MET A 122 23.85 -14.26 -27.88
N MET A 123 22.98 -14.75 -28.76
CA MET A 123 23.39 -15.25 -30.07
C MET A 123 24.01 -14.10 -30.88
N GLY A 124 25.34 -14.08 -30.93
CA GLY A 124 26.18 -13.44 -31.96
C GLY A 124 25.83 -12.00 -32.36
N ILE A 125 26.59 -11.03 -31.82
CA ILE A 125 27.41 -10.07 -32.58
C ILE A 125 28.47 -9.58 -31.59
N GLY A 126 29.72 -9.99 -31.81
CA GLY A 126 30.84 -9.46 -31.06
C GLY A 126 31.06 -8.00 -31.43
N THR A 127 31.21 -7.14 -30.43
CA THR A 127 32.32 -6.18 -30.40
C THR A 127 32.71 -5.93 -28.95
N ASN A 128 33.97 -6.22 -28.65
CA ASN A 128 34.64 -5.85 -27.41
C ASN A 128 34.84 -4.32 -27.47
N GLN A 129 33.89 -3.55 -26.94
CA GLN A 129 34.12 -2.13 -26.69
C GLN A 129 34.48 -1.94 -25.23
N LYS A 130 35.76 -1.59 -25.03
CA LYS A 130 36.30 -1.06 -23.78
C LYS A 130 35.40 0.08 -23.30
N ASN A 131 35.03 0.05 -22.02
CA ASN A 131 34.41 1.20 -21.36
C ASN A 131 35.35 2.41 -21.50
N PRO A 132 34.91 3.54 -22.07
CA PRO A 132 35.61 4.79 -21.86
C PRO A 132 35.38 5.17 -20.40
N GLU A 133 36.46 5.31 -19.65
CA GLU A 133 36.48 6.14 -18.46
C GLU A 133 35.95 7.52 -18.87
N SER A 134 34.76 7.88 -18.39
CA SER A 134 34.21 9.21 -18.58
C SER A 134 33.97 9.83 -17.21
N GLU A 135 34.83 10.79 -16.91
CA GLU A 135 34.56 11.89 -16.00
C GLU A 135 33.15 12.42 -16.30
N SER A 136 32.22 12.26 -15.36
CA SER A 136 30.92 12.93 -15.46
C SER A 136 30.55 13.54 -14.11
N LYS A 137 30.36 14.85 -14.13
CA LYS A 137 29.70 15.61 -13.07
C LYS A 137 28.45 14.83 -12.67
N GLU A 138 28.30 14.50 -11.39
CA GLU A 138 27.21 13.68 -10.84
C GLU A 138 25.85 14.25 -11.30
N GLN A 139 25.32 13.74 -12.40
CA GLN A 139 23.96 14.04 -12.82
C GLN A 139 23.02 13.37 -11.82
N ALA A 140 22.07 14.12 -11.28
CA ALA A 140 21.12 13.59 -10.31
C ALA A 140 20.37 12.39 -10.92
N PHE A 141 20.24 11.31 -10.15
CA PHE A 141 19.54 10.10 -10.59
C PHE A 141 18.04 10.38 -10.74
N ASP A 142 17.55 10.35 -11.98
CA ASP A 142 16.13 10.45 -12.30
C ASP A 142 15.45 9.09 -12.12
N LEU A 143 14.63 8.98 -11.07
CA LEU A 143 13.93 7.75 -10.74
C LEU A 143 12.89 7.37 -11.80
N VAL A 144 12.08 8.33 -12.25
CA VAL A 144 10.95 8.09 -13.15
C VAL A 144 11.50 7.57 -14.48
N LYS A 145 12.49 8.27 -15.03
CA LYS A 145 13.20 7.82 -16.24
C LYS A 145 13.87 6.45 -16.07
N ALA A 146 14.53 6.20 -14.95
CA ALA A 146 15.21 4.93 -14.72
C ALA A 146 14.23 3.75 -14.62
N ILE A 147 13.06 3.95 -14.04
CA ILE A 147 11.99 2.94 -13.97
C ILE A 147 11.43 2.66 -15.37
N HIS A 148 11.06 3.72 -16.10
CA HIS A 148 10.55 3.61 -17.46
C HIS A 148 11.55 3.04 -18.47
N THR A 149 12.85 3.02 -18.18
CA THR A 149 13.87 2.46 -19.07
C THR A 149 13.61 1.00 -19.45
N ALA A 150 12.96 0.23 -18.56
CA ALA A 150 12.59 -1.15 -18.86
C ALA A 150 11.22 -1.28 -19.54
N GLU A 151 10.36 -0.26 -19.50
CA GLU A 151 8.97 -0.36 -19.94
C GLU A 151 8.85 -0.13 -21.46
N GLU A 152 8.16 -1.04 -22.14
CA GLU A 152 7.97 -1.06 -23.60
C GLU A 152 7.46 0.29 -24.13
N SER A 153 6.53 0.92 -23.43
CA SER A 153 5.94 2.20 -23.84
C SER A 153 6.89 3.40 -23.78
N PHE A 154 8.09 3.24 -23.20
CA PHE A 154 9.00 4.35 -22.91
C PHE A 154 10.40 4.18 -23.46
N HIS A 155 10.90 2.95 -23.62
CA HIS A 155 12.22 2.75 -24.20
C HIS A 155 12.19 2.85 -25.73
N LYS A 156 13.31 3.29 -26.31
CA LYS A 156 13.50 3.40 -27.76
C LYS A 156 14.27 2.22 -28.36
N GLU A 157 14.54 1.19 -27.57
CA GLU A 157 15.26 0.02 -28.05
C GLU A 157 14.38 -0.71 -29.06
N GLU A 158 14.88 -0.90 -30.29
CA GLU A 158 14.10 -1.51 -31.37
C GLU A 158 13.98 -3.02 -31.19
N ARG A 159 14.94 -3.64 -30.48
CA ARG A 159 15.00 -5.09 -30.26
C ARG A 159 15.48 -5.41 -28.84
N PRO A 160 14.67 -5.13 -27.81
CA PRO A 160 15.01 -5.56 -26.45
C PRO A 160 15.00 -7.10 -26.39
N ALA A 161 15.79 -7.67 -25.49
CA ALA A 161 15.79 -9.12 -25.25
C ALA A 161 14.43 -9.64 -24.76
N HIS A 162 13.70 -8.82 -24.00
CA HIS A 162 12.37 -9.11 -23.50
C HIS A 162 11.46 -7.89 -23.65
N ARG A 163 10.16 -8.14 -23.86
CA ARG A 163 9.12 -7.10 -23.82
C ARG A 163 8.56 -6.99 -22.41
N PHE A 164 8.83 -5.89 -21.72
CA PHE A 164 8.30 -5.65 -20.38
C PHE A 164 7.24 -4.54 -20.39
N GLU A 165 6.04 -4.88 -19.92
CA GLU A 165 4.88 -3.99 -19.95
C GLU A 165 4.33 -3.80 -18.53
N THR A 166 3.99 -2.56 -18.21
CA THR A 166 3.20 -2.23 -17.02
C THR A 166 1.87 -1.62 -17.44
N SER A 167 0.77 -2.12 -16.87
CA SER A 167 -0.56 -1.57 -17.10
C SER A 167 -1.27 -1.34 -15.78
N LEU A 168 -2.08 -0.30 -15.73
CA LEU A 168 -2.93 0.01 -14.59
C LEU A 168 -4.38 -0.18 -15.00
N GLU A 169 -5.02 -1.20 -14.43
CA GLU A 169 -6.39 -1.57 -14.78
C GLU A 169 -7.28 -1.46 -13.54
N SER A 170 -8.59 -1.29 -13.74
CA SER A 170 -9.54 -1.57 -12.65
C SER A 170 -9.25 -2.97 -12.08
N ALA A 171 -9.68 -3.24 -10.86
CA ALA A 171 -9.28 -4.44 -10.14
C ALA A 171 -10.19 -5.69 -10.33
N PRO A 172 -10.89 -5.98 -11.46
CA PRO A 172 -11.74 -7.14 -11.47
C PRO A 172 -10.90 -8.42 -11.43
N PHE A 173 -11.56 -9.46 -10.96
CA PHE A 173 -11.09 -10.82 -10.99
C PHE A 173 -10.72 -11.22 -12.43
N THR A 174 -9.60 -11.92 -12.57
CA THR A 174 -9.31 -12.74 -13.75
C THR A 174 -8.68 -14.05 -13.29
N GLU A 175 -8.91 -15.11 -14.04
CA GLU A 175 -8.34 -16.43 -13.76
C GLU A 175 -6.79 -16.40 -13.74
N GLU A 176 -6.17 -15.65 -14.67
CA GLU A 176 -4.71 -15.50 -14.72
C GLU A 176 -4.15 -14.84 -13.43
N LYS A 177 -4.80 -13.80 -12.90
CA LYS A 177 -4.40 -13.13 -11.65
C LYS A 177 -4.53 -14.09 -10.47
N TYR A 178 -5.62 -14.86 -10.42
CA TYR A 178 -5.83 -15.88 -9.39
C TYR A 178 -4.76 -16.99 -9.45
N GLN A 179 -4.41 -17.47 -10.63
CA GLN A 179 -3.36 -18.49 -10.77
C GLN A 179 -2.01 -18.00 -10.26
N LEU A 180 -1.66 -16.74 -10.54
CA LEU A 180 -0.46 -16.12 -9.98
C LEU A 180 -0.53 -15.99 -8.46
N TYR A 181 -1.67 -15.55 -7.92
CA TYR A 181 -1.92 -15.52 -6.47
C TYR A 181 -1.74 -16.90 -5.83
N ALA A 182 -2.37 -17.94 -6.38
CA ALA A 182 -2.29 -19.30 -5.84
C ALA A 182 -0.84 -19.84 -5.88
N ARG A 183 -0.06 -19.54 -6.93
CA ARG A 183 1.38 -19.86 -6.97
C ARG A 183 2.16 -19.08 -5.91
N TYR A 184 1.88 -17.79 -5.74
CA TYR A 184 2.52 -16.94 -4.75
C TYR A 184 2.26 -17.45 -3.32
N GLN A 185 1.01 -17.74 -2.97
CA GLN A 185 0.63 -18.26 -1.65
C GLN A 185 1.36 -19.57 -1.33
N ARG A 186 1.42 -20.51 -2.29
CA ARG A 186 2.15 -21.77 -2.11
C ARG A 186 3.66 -21.56 -1.98
N ASN A 187 4.27 -20.79 -2.88
CA ASN A 187 5.73 -20.76 -3.01
C ASN A 187 6.41 -19.76 -2.06
N VAL A 188 5.69 -18.73 -1.60
CA VAL A 188 6.21 -17.66 -0.73
C VAL A 188 5.66 -17.77 0.69
N HIS A 189 4.39 -18.18 0.85
CA HIS A 189 3.73 -18.29 2.15
C HIS A 189 3.58 -19.72 2.67
N ASN A 190 3.90 -20.74 1.86
CA ASN A 190 3.63 -22.16 2.16
C ASN A 190 2.15 -22.43 2.47
N ASP A 191 1.25 -21.59 1.92
CA ASP A 191 -0.19 -21.73 2.07
C ASP A 191 -0.77 -22.46 0.85
N PHE A 192 -1.27 -23.66 1.10
CA PHE A 192 -1.87 -24.54 0.10
C PHE A 192 -3.41 -24.50 0.12
N GLN A 193 -4.01 -23.76 1.05
CA GLN A 193 -5.45 -23.72 1.29
C GLN A 193 -6.12 -22.44 0.75
N SER A 194 -5.33 -21.44 0.37
CA SER A 194 -5.82 -20.22 -0.30
C SER A 194 -6.81 -20.53 -1.43
N THR A 195 -8.01 -19.97 -1.33
CA THR A 195 -9.12 -20.23 -2.25
C THR A 195 -9.32 -19.08 -3.26
N LEU A 196 -10.13 -19.35 -4.29
CA LEU A 196 -10.60 -18.32 -5.22
C LEU A 196 -11.39 -17.23 -4.49
N PHE A 197 -12.22 -17.63 -3.52
CA PHE A 197 -13.01 -16.71 -2.72
C PHE A 197 -12.13 -15.74 -1.93
N ASP A 198 -11.01 -16.23 -1.35
CA ASP A 198 -10.06 -15.36 -0.65
C ASP A 198 -9.45 -14.32 -1.59
N PHE A 199 -9.02 -14.74 -2.78
CA PHE A 199 -8.48 -13.81 -3.78
C PHE A 199 -9.51 -12.74 -4.18
N GLU A 200 -10.72 -13.17 -4.50
CA GLU A 200 -11.78 -12.26 -4.94
C GLU A 200 -12.19 -11.29 -3.84
N GLN A 201 -12.45 -11.79 -2.63
CA GLN A 201 -12.85 -10.97 -1.50
C GLN A 201 -11.76 -9.98 -1.12
N PHE A 202 -10.50 -10.41 -0.98
CA PHE A 202 -9.46 -9.56 -0.42
C PHE A 202 -8.77 -8.66 -1.42
N LEU A 203 -8.63 -9.10 -2.68
CA LEU A 203 -7.78 -8.42 -3.67
C LEU A 203 -8.57 -7.90 -4.88
N ALA A 204 -9.63 -8.59 -5.32
CA ALA A 204 -10.39 -8.16 -6.52
C ALA A 204 -11.66 -7.33 -6.21
N THR A 205 -12.18 -7.43 -4.98
CA THR A 205 -13.34 -6.64 -4.55
C THR A 205 -12.88 -5.33 -3.93
N SER A 206 -13.54 -4.22 -4.28
CA SER A 206 -13.27 -2.93 -3.66
C SER A 206 -14.56 -2.18 -3.30
N PRO A 207 -14.64 -1.59 -2.10
CA PRO A 207 -15.70 -0.66 -1.76
C PRO A 207 -15.48 0.73 -2.36
N LEU A 208 -14.29 1.03 -2.91
CA LEU A 208 -13.97 2.37 -3.40
C LEU A 208 -14.72 2.67 -4.69
N ARG A 209 -15.42 3.79 -4.70
CA ARG A 209 -15.96 4.35 -5.93
C ARG A 209 -14.86 5.03 -6.73
N PHE A 210 -14.89 4.78 -8.04
CA PHE A 210 -14.05 5.52 -8.97
C PHE A 210 -14.53 6.96 -9.12
N GLU A 211 -13.66 7.91 -8.83
CA GLU A 211 -13.91 9.35 -8.84
C GLU A 211 -12.91 10.03 -9.79
N GLY A 212 -13.32 11.04 -10.56
CA GLY A 212 -12.40 11.70 -11.48
C GLY A 212 -11.21 12.34 -10.74
N ILE A 213 -10.00 12.16 -11.25
CA ILE A 213 -8.84 12.92 -10.76
C ILE A 213 -8.91 14.31 -11.39
N PRO A 214 -8.92 15.40 -10.60
CA PRO A 214 -9.11 16.76 -11.09
C PRO A 214 -7.81 17.35 -11.67
N TYR A 215 -7.27 16.72 -12.73
CA TYR A 215 -6.09 17.27 -13.40
C TYR A 215 -6.40 18.63 -14.03
N PRO A 216 -5.49 19.62 -13.93
CA PRO A 216 -5.69 20.94 -14.54
C PRO A 216 -5.63 20.92 -16.07
N SER A 217 -5.01 19.89 -16.65
CA SER A 217 -4.91 19.65 -18.09
C SER A 217 -5.04 18.16 -18.39
N ILE A 218 -5.13 17.77 -19.66
CA ILE A 218 -5.14 16.35 -20.06
C ILE A 218 -3.82 15.71 -19.59
N PRO A 219 -3.81 14.78 -18.61
CA PRO A 219 -2.57 14.12 -18.20
C PRO A 219 -2.04 13.19 -19.31
N PRO A 220 -0.77 12.76 -19.21
CA PRO A 220 -0.22 11.69 -20.03
C PRO A 220 -1.11 10.44 -20.09
N GLY A 221 -1.06 9.71 -21.20
CA GLY A 221 -1.96 8.56 -21.47
C GLY A 221 -1.80 7.41 -20.47
N HIS A 222 -0.60 7.24 -19.91
CA HIS A 222 -0.29 6.16 -18.96
C HIS A 222 -0.71 6.46 -17.52
N LEU A 223 -1.15 7.69 -17.21
CA LEU A 223 -1.63 8.04 -15.88
C LEU A 223 -3.12 7.71 -15.69
N PRO A 224 -3.52 7.30 -14.48
CA PRO A 224 -4.93 7.05 -14.17
C PRO A 224 -5.75 8.32 -14.33
N ARG A 225 -6.99 8.18 -14.82
CA ARG A 225 -7.97 9.27 -14.92
C ARG A 225 -8.88 9.38 -13.70
N LYS A 226 -8.89 8.35 -12.85
CA LYS A 226 -9.79 8.25 -11.70
C LYS A 226 -9.02 7.82 -10.45
N TYR A 227 -9.43 8.30 -9.28
CA TYR A 227 -9.14 7.68 -8.01
C TYR A 227 -9.90 6.36 -7.91
N GLY A 228 -9.43 5.44 -7.06
CA GLY A 228 -10.05 4.14 -6.86
C GLY A 228 -9.03 3.02 -6.71
N SER A 229 -9.52 1.78 -6.78
CA SER A 229 -8.69 0.58 -6.65
C SER A 229 -8.25 0.03 -8.00
N TYR A 230 -6.96 -0.26 -8.11
CA TYR A 230 -6.32 -0.69 -9.33
C TYR A 230 -5.47 -1.94 -9.12
N HIS A 231 -5.39 -2.75 -10.16
CA HIS A 231 -4.32 -3.74 -10.30
C HIS A 231 -3.28 -3.16 -11.26
N GLN A 232 -2.05 -2.97 -10.76
CA GLN A 232 -0.90 -2.71 -11.62
C GLN A 232 -0.30 -4.05 -12.03
N LEU A 233 -0.43 -4.38 -13.31
CA LEU A 233 0.06 -5.62 -13.88
C LEU A 233 1.48 -5.44 -14.39
N TYR A 234 2.31 -6.45 -14.18
CA TYR A 234 3.65 -6.53 -14.69
C TYR A 234 3.73 -7.72 -15.62
N ARG A 235 3.96 -7.47 -16.91
CA ARG A 235 4.09 -8.51 -17.92
C ARG A 235 5.49 -8.56 -18.50
N LEU A 236 6.02 -9.76 -18.67
CA LEU A 236 7.27 -10.02 -19.38
C LEU A 236 7.00 -11.03 -20.49
N ASP A 237 7.27 -10.64 -21.73
CA ASP A 237 7.00 -11.42 -22.94
C ASP A 237 5.55 -11.90 -23.02
N GLY A 238 4.61 -11.04 -22.57
CA GLY A 238 3.18 -11.32 -22.50
C GLY A 238 2.73 -12.07 -21.23
N ASN A 239 3.64 -12.69 -20.47
CA ASN A 239 3.29 -13.46 -19.27
C ASN A 239 3.11 -12.53 -18.06
N LEU A 240 2.05 -12.71 -17.27
CA LEU A 240 1.85 -11.99 -16.02
C LEU A 240 2.83 -12.50 -14.94
N ILE A 241 3.80 -11.67 -14.57
CA ILE A 241 4.86 -12.03 -13.62
C ILE A 241 4.66 -11.45 -12.21
N ALA A 242 3.92 -10.35 -12.10
CA ALA A 242 3.56 -9.74 -10.82
C ALA A 242 2.28 -8.90 -10.93
N VAL A 243 1.65 -8.66 -9.78
CA VAL A 243 0.51 -7.76 -9.62
C VAL A 243 0.70 -6.96 -8.33
N ALA A 244 0.59 -5.63 -8.43
CA ALA A 244 0.38 -4.77 -7.28
C ALA A 244 -1.09 -4.40 -7.17
N VAL A 245 -1.67 -4.52 -5.98
CA VAL A 245 -3.01 -4.03 -5.65
C VAL A 245 -2.83 -2.67 -5.01
N LEU A 246 -3.36 -1.64 -5.67
CA LEU A 246 -3.15 -0.24 -5.31
C LEU A 246 -4.49 0.46 -5.08
N ASP A 247 -4.52 1.37 -4.11
CA ASP A 247 -5.56 2.40 -4.03
C ASP A 247 -4.94 3.75 -4.40
N ILE A 248 -5.49 4.41 -5.41
CA ILE A 248 -5.09 5.75 -5.80
C ILE A 248 -6.11 6.71 -5.20
N LEU A 249 -5.67 7.50 -4.23
CA LEU A 249 -6.49 8.36 -3.39
C LEU A 249 -6.05 9.82 -3.57
N PRO A 250 -6.83 10.80 -3.09
CA PRO A 250 -6.54 12.22 -3.30
C PRO A 250 -5.09 12.64 -2.98
N CYS A 251 -4.50 12.11 -1.91
CA CYS A 251 -3.19 12.53 -1.44
C CYS A 251 -2.09 11.46 -1.59
N CYS A 252 -2.45 10.24 -1.96
CA CYS A 252 -1.49 9.14 -2.01
C CYS A 252 -1.82 8.02 -2.99
N VAL A 253 -0.76 7.30 -3.39
CA VAL A 253 -0.86 5.91 -3.81
C VAL A 253 -0.71 5.04 -2.56
N SER A 254 -1.64 4.12 -2.32
CA SER A 254 -1.60 3.18 -1.20
C SER A 254 -1.33 1.77 -1.71
N SER A 255 -0.21 1.20 -1.29
CA SER A 255 0.22 -0.16 -1.59
C SER A 255 -0.52 -1.15 -0.69
N VAL A 256 -1.52 -1.83 -1.24
CA VAL A 256 -2.40 -2.74 -0.49
C VAL A 256 -1.79 -4.14 -0.42
N TYR A 257 -1.41 -4.69 -1.57
CA TYR A 257 -0.83 -6.02 -1.67
C TYR A 257 0.09 -6.13 -2.88
N PHE A 258 1.07 -7.03 -2.81
CA PHE A 258 1.95 -7.32 -3.93
C PHE A 258 2.19 -8.82 -4.01
N LEU A 259 1.95 -9.39 -5.19
CA LEU A 259 2.17 -10.80 -5.50
C LEU A 259 2.99 -10.93 -6.77
N TYR A 260 3.83 -11.97 -6.83
CA TYR A 260 4.74 -12.20 -7.95
C TYR A 260 5.05 -13.69 -8.12
N ASP A 261 5.53 -14.07 -9.30
CA ASP A 261 6.02 -15.43 -9.51
C ASP A 261 7.43 -15.56 -8.93
N LYS A 262 7.63 -16.53 -8.02
CA LYS A 262 8.87 -16.69 -7.25
C LYS A 262 10.10 -16.88 -8.14
N VAL A 263 9.93 -17.35 -9.37
CA VAL A 263 11.04 -17.44 -10.35
C VAL A 263 11.74 -16.09 -10.58
N TRP A 264 11.04 -14.97 -10.36
CA TRP A 264 11.58 -13.62 -10.50
C TRP A 264 12.13 -13.03 -9.20
N GLU A 265 12.16 -13.79 -8.09
CA GLU A 265 12.63 -13.32 -6.78
C GLU A 265 14.04 -12.73 -6.83
N GLU A 266 14.90 -13.27 -7.70
CA GLU A 266 16.26 -12.78 -7.89
C GLU A 266 16.29 -11.28 -8.22
N PHE A 267 15.29 -10.74 -8.94
CA PHE A 267 15.19 -9.33 -9.33
C PHE A 267 14.60 -8.42 -8.26
N SER A 268 14.11 -8.97 -7.15
CA SER A 268 13.46 -8.22 -6.06
C SER A 268 12.20 -7.45 -6.53
N PRO A 269 11.20 -8.14 -7.13
CA PRO A 269 10.04 -7.52 -7.74
C PRO A 269 9.26 -6.61 -6.78
N GLY A 270 9.17 -6.95 -5.49
CA GLY A 270 8.51 -6.08 -4.50
C GLY A 270 9.20 -4.73 -4.30
N LYS A 271 10.54 -4.66 -4.43
CA LYS A 271 11.26 -3.38 -4.36
C LYS A 271 11.12 -2.59 -5.67
N LEU A 272 11.11 -3.28 -6.81
CA LEU A 272 10.83 -2.66 -8.10
C LEU A 272 9.41 -2.05 -8.10
N SER A 273 8.41 -2.79 -7.60
CA SER A 273 7.04 -2.31 -7.47
C SER A 273 6.95 -1.06 -6.62
N ALA A 274 7.53 -1.07 -5.41
CA ALA A 274 7.55 0.11 -4.55
C ALA A 274 8.17 1.33 -5.26
N MET A 275 9.26 1.17 -6.01
CA MET A 275 9.86 2.27 -6.77
C MET A 275 9.00 2.73 -7.96
N ARG A 276 8.27 1.82 -8.61
CA ARG A 276 7.29 2.17 -9.65
C ARG A 276 6.08 2.91 -9.07
N GLU A 277 5.58 2.49 -7.92
CA GLU A 277 4.48 3.15 -7.17
C GLU A 277 4.88 4.55 -6.69
N ILE A 278 6.14 4.73 -6.25
CA ILE A 278 6.70 6.06 -5.96
C ILE A 278 6.73 6.92 -7.22
N SER A 279 7.14 6.34 -8.35
CA SER A 279 7.15 7.06 -9.64
C SER A 279 5.74 7.45 -10.05
N LEU A 280 4.77 6.55 -9.92
CA LEU A 280 3.35 6.85 -10.21
C LEU A 280 2.83 8.02 -9.38
N ALA A 281 3.10 8.05 -8.07
CA ALA A 281 2.69 9.18 -7.21
C ALA A 281 3.34 10.50 -7.66
N ARG A 282 4.63 10.47 -8.05
CA ARG A 282 5.34 11.65 -8.59
C ARG A 282 4.78 12.12 -9.92
N GLU A 283 4.51 11.20 -10.84
CA GLU A 283 4.01 11.57 -12.15
C GLU A 283 2.59 12.18 -12.06
N ILE A 284 1.74 11.66 -11.16
CA ILE A 284 0.43 12.27 -10.87
C ILE A 284 0.59 13.66 -10.23
N HIS A 285 1.56 13.82 -9.31
CA HIS A 285 1.90 15.11 -8.72
C HIS A 285 2.33 16.14 -9.79
N GLU A 286 3.29 15.75 -10.64
CA GLU A 286 3.85 16.55 -11.72
C GLU A 286 2.81 16.90 -12.79
N ALA A 287 1.80 16.04 -12.99
CA ALA A 287 0.65 16.31 -13.84
C ALA A 287 -0.36 17.31 -13.24
N GLY A 288 -0.08 17.87 -12.05
CA GLY A 288 -0.82 19.00 -11.47
C GLY A 288 -1.66 18.67 -10.24
N ILE A 289 -1.56 17.46 -9.68
CA ILE A 289 -2.24 17.08 -8.44
C ILE A 289 -1.29 17.29 -7.26
N SER A 290 -1.16 18.54 -6.79
CA SER A 290 -0.19 18.94 -5.77
C SER A 290 -0.30 18.17 -4.45
N ASP A 291 -1.50 17.70 -4.11
CA ASP A 291 -1.78 16.93 -2.89
C ASP A 291 -1.31 15.47 -2.98
N MET A 292 -1.16 14.92 -4.18
CA MET A 292 -0.58 13.60 -4.40
C MET A 292 0.91 13.68 -4.05
N GLN A 293 1.28 13.27 -2.85
CA GLN A 293 2.66 13.41 -2.37
C GLN A 293 3.20 12.12 -1.77
N TYR A 294 2.34 11.16 -1.45
CA TYR A 294 2.72 10.07 -0.58
C TYR A 294 2.55 8.70 -1.21
N LEU A 295 3.46 7.79 -0.85
CA LEU A 295 3.23 6.35 -0.95
C LEU A 295 2.92 5.81 0.44
N TYR A 296 1.73 5.24 0.63
CA TYR A 296 1.36 4.54 1.86
C TYR A 296 1.75 3.09 1.71
N MET A 297 2.66 2.60 2.56
CA MET A 297 3.20 1.24 2.46
C MET A 297 2.55 0.31 3.50
N GLY A 298 1.32 0.58 3.94
CA GLY A 298 0.68 -0.20 5.00
C GLY A 298 1.26 0.10 6.38
N PHE A 299 1.70 -0.95 7.08
CA PHE A 299 2.26 -0.84 8.43
C PHE A 299 3.78 -1.07 8.49
N TYR A 300 4.41 -0.43 9.47
CA TYR A 300 5.77 -0.66 9.96
C TYR A 300 5.69 -1.33 11.32
N ILE A 301 6.35 -2.48 11.45
CA ILE A 301 6.41 -3.27 12.68
C ILE A 301 7.88 -3.46 13.02
N LYS A 302 8.34 -2.81 14.10
CA LYS A 302 9.76 -2.80 14.50
C LYS A 302 10.32 -4.20 14.76
N SER A 303 9.52 -5.11 15.32
CA SER A 303 9.93 -6.48 15.63
C SER A 303 9.93 -7.42 14.42
N CYS A 304 9.29 -7.06 13.31
CA CYS A 304 9.10 -7.98 12.18
C CYS A 304 10.02 -7.64 11.00
N GLN A 305 11.00 -8.51 10.72
CA GLN A 305 11.98 -8.32 9.63
C GLN A 305 11.32 -8.03 8.28
N LYS A 306 10.24 -8.75 7.95
CA LYS A 306 9.48 -8.60 6.70
C LYS A 306 8.78 -7.24 6.58
N MET A 307 8.65 -6.49 7.68
CA MET A 307 8.00 -5.18 7.70
C MET A 307 9.01 -4.03 7.88
N ARG A 308 10.22 -4.31 8.37
CA ARG A 308 11.27 -3.30 8.58
C ARG A 308 11.78 -2.66 7.30
N TYR A 309 11.75 -3.38 6.16
CA TYR A 309 12.30 -2.89 4.89
C TYR A 309 11.63 -1.59 4.41
N LYS A 310 10.37 -1.33 4.80
CA LYS A 310 9.65 -0.10 4.44
C LYS A 310 10.35 1.15 4.97
N GLY A 311 11.12 1.00 6.05
CA GLY A 311 11.99 2.06 6.56
C GLY A 311 13.27 2.31 5.77
N GLU A 312 13.55 1.53 4.71
CA GLU A 312 14.68 1.76 3.80
C GLU A 312 14.38 2.87 2.77
N TYR A 313 13.12 3.23 2.59
CA TYR A 313 12.71 4.35 1.73
C TYR A 313 12.67 5.63 2.56
N THR A 314 13.30 6.71 2.08
CA THR A 314 13.41 7.96 2.84
C THR A 314 13.17 9.17 1.94
N PRO A 315 12.51 10.24 2.43
CA PRO A 315 12.04 10.43 3.81
C PRO A 315 10.68 9.75 4.10
N SER A 316 10.65 8.91 5.14
CA SER A 316 9.45 8.20 5.61
C SER A 316 9.01 8.70 6.98
N TYR A 317 7.71 8.57 7.24
CA TYR A 317 7.04 9.07 8.43
C TYR A 317 6.16 7.97 9.03
N LEU A 318 6.07 7.95 10.37
CA LEU A 318 5.11 7.13 11.10
C LEU A 318 3.96 7.99 11.62
N LEU A 319 2.76 7.44 11.55
CA LEU A 319 1.58 8.05 12.12
C LEU A 319 1.56 7.85 13.65
N ASP A 320 1.31 8.92 14.39
CA ASP A 320 0.97 8.83 15.79
C ASP A 320 -0.38 8.11 15.98
N PRO A 321 -0.43 7.05 16.79
CA PRO A 321 -1.64 6.22 16.91
C PRO A 321 -2.81 6.91 17.63
N GLU A 322 -2.58 8.01 18.33
CA GLU A 322 -3.59 8.72 19.12
C GLU A 322 -3.89 10.11 18.54
N ALA A 323 -2.86 10.90 18.26
CA ALA A 323 -2.97 12.25 17.75
C ALA A 323 -3.18 12.31 16.22
N TYR A 324 -2.80 11.24 15.50
CA TYR A 324 -2.85 11.16 14.04
C TYR A 324 -1.95 12.15 13.29
N ASP A 325 -0.89 12.62 13.95
CA ASP A 325 0.17 13.43 13.35
C ASP A 325 1.28 12.56 12.77
N TRP A 326 2.01 13.09 11.79
CA TRP A 326 3.09 12.37 11.12
C TRP A 326 4.46 12.76 11.65
N HIS A 327 5.23 11.78 12.11
CA HIS A 327 6.55 11.96 12.69
C HIS A 327 7.64 11.34 11.81
N PRO A 328 8.78 12.01 11.56
CA PRO A 328 9.88 11.43 10.78
C PRO A 328 10.37 10.12 11.40
N LEU A 329 10.48 9.07 10.57
CA LEU A 329 10.86 7.73 11.04
C LEU A 329 12.19 7.72 11.80
N GLY A 330 13.13 8.59 11.45
CA GLY A 330 14.41 8.73 12.15
C GLY A 330 14.26 9.09 13.63
N LEU A 331 13.29 9.93 13.97
CA LEU A 331 12.98 10.34 15.34
C LEU A 331 12.17 9.27 16.10
N CYS A 332 11.32 8.53 15.39
CA CYS A 332 10.52 7.45 15.99
C CYS A 332 11.36 6.22 16.39
N ARG A 333 12.42 5.90 15.63
CA ARG A 333 13.19 4.65 15.80
C ARG A 333 13.78 4.45 17.20
N PRO A 334 14.46 5.43 17.83
CA PRO A 334 14.95 5.28 19.21
C PRO A 334 13.83 5.00 20.21
N LEU A 335 12.68 5.67 20.06
CA LEU A 335 11.52 5.48 20.95
C LEU A 335 10.95 4.07 20.83
N LEU A 336 10.83 3.55 19.59
CA LEU A 336 10.37 2.17 19.31
C LEU A 336 11.39 1.09 19.74
N GLN A 337 12.63 1.47 20.04
CA GLN A 337 13.61 0.55 20.63
C GLN A 337 13.37 0.36 22.13
N GLN A 338 13.02 1.45 22.83
CA GLN A 338 12.85 1.48 24.28
C GLN A 338 11.46 1.07 24.73
N ASN A 339 10.45 1.24 23.88
CA ASN A 339 9.06 1.03 24.22
C ASN A 339 8.42 -0.05 23.35
N ARG A 340 7.44 -0.75 23.92
CA ARG A 340 6.53 -1.63 23.20
C ARG A 340 5.56 -0.81 22.36
N TYR A 341 4.92 0.17 22.99
CA TYR A 341 4.00 1.12 22.37
C TYR A 341 4.49 2.55 22.61
N VAL A 342 4.43 3.36 21.57
CA VAL A 342 4.82 4.77 21.56
C VAL A 342 3.66 5.61 21.05
N CYS A 343 3.28 6.62 21.83
CA CYS A 343 2.62 7.82 21.33
C CYS A 343 3.70 8.89 21.18
N PHE A 344 4.00 9.26 19.95
CA PHE A 344 5.06 10.20 19.58
C PHE A 344 4.70 11.63 20.00
N SER A 345 3.43 12.02 19.85
CA SER A 345 2.93 13.34 20.23
C SER A 345 2.77 13.50 21.75
N ASN A 346 2.55 12.39 22.49
CA ASN A 346 2.50 12.39 23.94
C ASN A 346 3.30 11.21 24.54
N PRO A 347 4.62 11.38 24.77
CA PRO A 347 5.48 10.31 25.27
C PRO A 347 5.02 9.68 26.58
N SER A 348 4.27 10.40 27.43
CA SER A 348 3.75 9.87 28.70
C SER A 348 2.71 8.75 28.54
N HIS A 349 2.09 8.64 27.35
CA HIS A 349 1.16 7.56 27.00
C HIS A 349 1.88 6.30 26.47
N SER A 350 3.21 6.34 26.33
CA SER A 350 3.99 5.20 25.83
C SER A 350 4.07 4.07 26.87
N ILE A 351 4.11 2.83 26.39
CA ILE A 351 4.22 1.63 27.22
C ILE A 351 5.62 1.05 27.02
N GLN A 352 6.37 0.93 28.11
CA GLN A 352 7.74 0.37 28.10
C GLN A 352 7.77 -1.08 27.63
N ALA A 353 8.93 -1.52 27.12
CA ALA A 353 9.07 -2.84 26.51
C ALA A 353 8.84 -4.01 27.48
N ASP A 354 9.08 -3.79 28.77
CA ASP A 354 9.02 -4.73 29.89
C ASP A 354 7.79 -4.53 30.80
N ALA A 355 6.86 -3.66 30.40
CA ALA A 355 5.65 -3.40 31.19
C ALA A 355 4.83 -4.71 31.40
N PRO A 356 4.38 -5.00 32.64
CA PRO A 356 3.49 -6.11 32.95
C PRO A 356 2.28 -6.19 32.01
N GLU A 357 1.84 -7.41 31.66
CA GLU A 357 0.65 -7.62 30.80
C GLU A 357 -0.62 -6.95 31.35
N GLU A 358 -0.68 -6.70 32.67
CA GLU A 358 -1.78 -6.00 33.35
C GLU A 358 -1.88 -4.50 33.00
N LEU A 359 -0.75 -3.86 32.64
CA LEU A 359 -0.70 -2.46 32.17
C LEU A 359 -1.04 -2.34 30.67
N ILE A 360 -1.08 -3.46 29.96
CA ILE A 360 -1.57 -3.55 28.58
C ILE A 360 -3.09 -3.56 28.65
N GLY A 361 -3.66 -2.36 28.87
CA GLY A 361 -5.05 -2.15 29.27
C GLY A 361 -6.05 -3.10 28.61
N LYS A 362 -6.67 -3.97 29.42
CA LYS A 362 -7.92 -4.64 29.06
C LYS A 362 -9.06 -3.66 29.27
N ASP A 363 -9.12 -2.59 28.49
CA ASP A 363 -10.28 -1.70 28.58
C ASP A 363 -11.46 -2.37 27.86
N SER A 364 -12.18 -3.20 28.62
CA SER A 364 -13.38 -3.92 28.24
C SER A 364 -14.66 -3.09 28.46
N SER A 365 -14.55 -1.79 28.74
CA SER A 365 -15.68 -0.97 29.17
C SER A 365 -16.57 -0.43 28.04
N ILE A 366 -16.14 -0.50 26.78
CA ILE A 366 -16.96 -0.08 25.62
C ILE A 366 -17.61 -1.32 24.99
N GLN A 367 -18.83 -1.63 25.42
CA GLN A 367 -19.61 -2.80 25.00
C GLN A 367 -20.36 -2.63 23.66
N GLY A 368 -20.24 -1.48 22.98
CA GLY A 368 -20.92 -1.19 21.72
C GLY A 368 -20.01 -1.17 20.49
N GLY A 369 -20.39 -1.91 19.44
CA GLY A 369 -19.70 -1.88 18.15
C GLY A 369 -19.68 -0.49 17.49
N TYR A 370 -20.70 0.33 17.73
CA TYR A 370 -20.80 1.70 17.21
C TYR A 370 -19.90 2.70 17.97
N GLU A 371 -19.85 2.64 19.30
CA GLU A 371 -19.07 3.57 20.13
C GLU A 371 -17.56 3.39 19.91
N ALA A 372 -17.07 2.15 19.97
CA ALA A 372 -15.68 1.82 19.66
C ALA A 372 -15.31 2.25 18.22
N PHE A 373 -16.28 2.15 17.31
CA PHE A 373 -16.10 2.56 15.92
C PHE A 373 -16.01 4.10 15.76
N VAL A 374 -16.89 4.87 16.42
CA VAL A 374 -16.84 6.34 16.42
C VAL A 374 -15.55 6.83 17.06
N GLU A 375 -15.09 6.19 18.12
CA GLU A 375 -13.78 6.45 18.73
C GLU A 375 -12.63 6.19 17.72
N GLY A 376 -12.68 5.04 17.04
CA GLY A 376 -11.67 4.63 16.06
C GLY A 376 -11.58 5.54 14.84
N LEU A 377 -12.71 6.07 14.35
CA LEU A 377 -12.78 7.00 13.22
C LEU A 377 -12.64 8.46 13.60
N GLY A 378 -13.01 8.85 14.82
CA GLY A 378 -13.28 10.24 15.17
C GLY A 378 -14.68 10.69 14.73
N ALA A 379 -15.33 11.51 15.56
CA ALA A 379 -16.72 11.93 15.38
C ALA A 379 -17.00 12.62 14.03
N GLU A 380 -16.10 13.49 13.56
CA GLU A 380 -16.26 14.19 12.27
C GLU A 380 -16.28 13.20 11.09
N LEU A 381 -15.37 12.23 11.07
CA LEU A 381 -15.31 11.25 9.99
C LEU A 381 -16.48 10.27 10.06
N ALA A 382 -16.92 9.91 11.26
CA ALA A 382 -18.10 9.07 11.45
C ALA A 382 -19.37 9.70 10.86
N GLN A 383 -19.52 11.03 10.90
CA GLN A 383 -20.65 11.73 10.28
C GLN A 383 -20.66 11.65 8.74
N LYS A 384 -19.51 11.39 8.11
CA LYS A 384 -19.41 11.18 6.65
C LYS A 384 -19.80 9.78 6.21
N LEU A 385 -20.06 8.87 7.15
CA LEU A 385 -20.48 7.49 6.90
C LEU A 385 -21.94 7.30 7.28
N VAL A 386 -22.71 6.73 6.35
CA VAL A 386 -24.05 6.23 6.64
C VAL A 386 -23.91 4.82 7.20
N PHE A 387 -24.38 4.63 8.43
CA PHE A 387 -24.46 3.31 9.04
C PHE A 387 -25.76 2.64 8.66
N ASN A 388 -25.65 1.44 8.10
CA ASN A 388 -26.78 0.53 8.04
C ASN A 388 -26.75 -0.28 9.35
N LEU A 389 -27.64 0.08 10.28
CA LEU A 389 -27.74 -0.54 11.60
C LEU A 389 -28.64 -1.76 11.57
#